data_AF-A0A653BF17-F1
#
_entry.id   AF-A0A653BF17-F1
#
_cell.length_a   1.000
_cell.length_b   1.000
_cell.length_c   1.000
_cell.angle_alpha   90.00
_cell.angle_beta   90.00
_cell.angle_gamma   90.00
#
_symmetry.space_group_name_H-M   'P 1'
#
loop_
_entity.id
_entity.type
_entity.pdbx_description
1 polymer ?
#
loop_
_entity_poly.entity_id
_entity_poly.type
_entity_poly.pdbx_seq_one_letter_code
_entity_poly.pdbx_strand_id
1 'polypeptide(L)'
;MLHEATACHVLGDMLDILAIMQDLLQCVRMFRDSKDARGIVLATKDWLEVLRKLATLLNTYNPPEMRTLCIEVLKELVVTVVPEAMQLLAPLLTHCHAAVQDGRDAAPLGPYFPRRGCSAPSMAAAAAKGAGRPLRPMVQMAVPHGQLECNRGVDPEYDLALDKFYTPYHDFIDVMFRLAVNNDSVPEVLINLSAVVGFEAVPLHSTYFPKLWLDIYKAQNIDRKYINLLTSCNYFVDYVDAILLDERAALTVDIIYEFLTVFFPKVSAHVLSEQTLTMIDNTVVSLSEQVGSLDVPKLARRLSGDLRALILVYNSPEAVPPPLLKTTLKQLQARVRAEMAKLAPKEEPAKKSNSEDGSKKECNPDEASSSSKGEDSVNIRQDAAKVIVIPRCSRALLVEKLRPKRKRSALSARWMTWSCWIRL
;
A
#
# COMPACT_ATOMS: atom_id res chain seq x y z
N MET A 1 15.76 -38.30 -7.95
CA MET A 1 16.19 -37.82 -9.28
C MET A 1 15.07 -37.82 -10.33
N LEU A 2 14.29 -38.89 -10.56
CA LEU A 2 13.21 -38.83 -11.58
C LEU A 2 12.05 -37.85 -11.28
N HIS A 3 11.69 -37.66 -10.00
CA HIS A 3 10.60 -36.74 -9.61
C HIS A 3 10.97 -35.26 -9.69
N GLU A 4 12.27 -34.91 -9.62
CA GLU A 4 12.71 -33.52 -9.77
C GLU A 4 12.69 -33.08 -11.23
N ALA A 5 13.16 -33.94 -12.16
CA ALA A 5 13.10 -33.65 -13.58
C ALA A 5 11.65 -33.44 -14.07
N THR A 6 10.74 -34.34 -13.70
CA THR A 6 9.32 -34.22 -14.06
C THR A 6 8.62 -33.01 -13.44
N ALA A 7 8.94 -32.64 -12.19
CA ALA A 7 8.38 -31.45 -11.55
C ALA A 7 8.88 -30.13 -12.17
N CYS A 8 10.15 -30.07 -12.59
CA CYS A 8 10.70 -28.90 -13.28
C CYS A 8 10.06 -28.69 -14.66
N HIS A 9 9.78 -29.77 -15.40
CA HIS A 9 9.06 -29.68 -16.67
C HIS A 9 7.63 -29.17 -16.49
N VAL A 10 6.88 -29.69 -15.51
CA VAL A 10 5.51 -29.21 -15.24
C VAL A 10 5.48 -27.74 -14.84
N LEU A 11 6.46 -27.27 -14.05
CA LEU A 11 6.57 -25.84 -13.73
C LEU A 11 6.82 -25.01 -14.99
N GLY A 12 7.76 -25.41 -15.84
CA GLY A 12 8.05 -24.74 -17.12
C GLY A 12 6.82 -24.70 -18.02
N ASP A 13 6.18 -25.83 -18.24
CA ASP A 13 4.98 -25.95 -19.08
C ASP A 13 3.84 -25.05 -18.56
N MET A 14 3.65 -24.97 -17.23
CA MET A 14 2.64 -24.08 -16.65
C MET A 14 2.99 -22.60 -16.83
N LEU A 15 4.26 -22.22 -16.70
CA LEU A 15 4.71 -20.86 -16.98
C LEU A 15 4.46 -20.50 -18.45
N ASP A 16 4.78 -21.40 -19.38
CA ASP A 16 4.57 -21.21 -20.81
C ASP A 16 3.08 -21.07 -21.14
N ILE A 17 2.22 -21.92 -20.58
CA ILE A 17 0.76 -21.84 -20.76
C ILE A 17 0.22 -20.51 -20.23
N LEU A 18 0.64 -20.08 -19.04
CA LEU A 18 0.20 -18.81 -18.46
C LEU A 18 0.68 -17.62 -19.30
N ALA A 19 1.91 -17.66 -19.83
CA ALA A 19 2.44 -16.62 -20.70
C ALA A 19 1.66 -16.52 -22.01
N ILE A 20 1.40 -17.65 -22.67
CA ILE A 20 0.58 -17.71 -23.88
C ILE A 20 -0.84 -17.18 -23.60
N MET A 21 -1.43 -17.55 -22.46
CA MET A 21 -2.73 -17.02 -22.05
C MET A 21 -2.70 -15.51 -21.84
N GLN A 22 -1.65 -14.98 -21.19
CA GLN A 22 -1.50 -13.55 -20.96
C GLN A 22 -1.43 -12.79 -22.29
N ASP A 23 -0.57 -13.24 -23.21
CA ASP A 23 -0.38 -12.61 -24.52
C ASP A 23 -1.68 -12.64 -25.35
N LEU A 24 -2.39 -13.78 -25.32
CA LEU A 24 -3.67 -13.93 -26.00
C LEU A 24 -4.72 -12.96 -25.45
N LEU A 25 -4.86 -12.87 -24.12
CA LEU A 25 -5.81 -11.97 -23.47
C LEU A 25 -5.49 -10.50 -23.72
N GLN A 26 -4.20 -10.13 -23.71
CA GLN A 26 -3.76 -8.78 -24.06
C GLN A 26 -4.12 -8.45 -25.52
N CYS A 27 -3.88 -9.37 -26.45
CA CYS A 27 -4.29 -9.20 -27.84
C CYS A 27 -5.80 -9.03 -27.96
N VAL A 28 -6.59 -9.90 -27.32
CA VAL A 28 -8.05 -9.82 -27.31
C VAL A 28 -8.52 -8.47 -26.75
N ARG A 29 -7.90 -7.97 -25.67
CA ARG A 29 -8.21 -6.66 -25.09
C ARG A 29 -7.88 -5.51 -26.04
N MET A 30 -6.74 -5.58 -26.74
CA MET A 30 -6.34 -4.55 -27.73
C MET A 30 -7.33 -4.46 -28.90
N PHE A 31 -7.93 -5.58 -29.30
CA PHE A 31 -8.88 -5.63 -30.41
C PHE A 31 -10.34 -5.75 -29.95
N ARG A 32 -10.65 -5.49 -28.67
CA ARG A 32 -11.97 -5.79 -28.06
C ARG A 32 -13.19 -5.17 -28.77
N ASP A 33 -12.99 -4.04 -29.46
CA ASP A 33 -14.04 -3.34 -30.20
C ASP A 33 -14.31 -3.97 -31.57
N SER A 34 -13.43 -4.87 -32.03
CA SER A 34 -13.68 -5.73 -33.18
C SER A 34 -14.74 -6.79 -32.85
N LYS A 35 -15.68 -7.00 -33.78
CA LYS A 35 -16.71 -8.03 -33.67
C LYS A 35 -16.10 -9.43 -33.46
N ASP A 36 -14.94 -9.69 -34.05
CA ASP A 36 -14.28 -10.99 -33.98
C ASP A 36 -13.68 -11.25 -32.60
N ALA A 37 -13.01 -10.25 -32.01
CA ALA A 37 -12.42 -10.37 -30.67
C ALA A 37 -13.51 -10.54 -29.59
N ARG A 38 -14.60 -9.76 -29.70
CA ARG A 38 -15.77 -9.93 -28.83
C ARG A 38 -16.42 -11.30 -29.02
N GLY A 39 -16.46 -11.81 -30.25
CA GLY A 39 -16.93 -13.15 -30.57
C GLY A 39 -16.11 -14.25 -29.89
N ILE A 40 -14.78 -14.13 -29.89
CA ILE A 40 -13.87 -15.09 -29.23
C ILE A 40 -14.12 -15.11 -27.71
N VAL A 41 -14.25 -13.94 -27.07
CA VAL A 41 -14.51 -13.86 -25.63
C VAL A 41 -15.85 -14.51 -25.27
N LEU A 42 -16.89 -14.25 -26.05
CA LEU A 42 -18.23 -14.82 -25.83
C LEU A 42 -18.32 -16.31 -26.18
N ALA A 43 -17.46 -16.81 -27.06
CA ALA A 43 -17.43 -18.21 -27.44
C ALA A 43 -16.82 -19.11 -26.34
N THR A 44 -15.89 -18.59 -25.54
CA THR A 44 -15.33 -19.32 -24.40
C THR A 44 -16.36 -19.37 -23.27
N LYS A 45 -16.94 -20.55 -23.03
CA LYS A 45 -17.98 -20.74 -22.00
C LYS A 45 -17.41 -21.09 -20.61
N ASP A 46 -16.15 -21.48 -20.56
CA ASP A 46 -15.52 -22.04 -19.35
C ASP A 46 -14.75 -21.00 -18.52
N TRP A 47 -15.03 -19.70 -18.69
CA TRP A 47 -14.32 -18.63 -17.96
C TRP A 47 -14.36 -18.82 -16.45
N LEU A 48 -15.51 -19.22 -15.90
CA LEU A 48 -15.63 -19.48 -14.46
C LEU A 48 -14.71 -20.63 -14.01
N GLU A 49 -14.57 -21.69 -14.81
CA GLU A 49 -13.69 -22.80 -14.45
C GLU A 49 -12.20 -22.41 -14.60
N VAL A 50 -11.86 -21.65 -15.64
CA VAL A 50 -10.50 -21.10 -15.83
C VAL A 50 -10.13 -20.20 -14.63
N LEU A 51 -10.99 -19.26 -14.27
CA LEU A 51 -10.79 -18.37 -13.13
C LEU A 51 -10.63 -19.15 -11.82
N ARG A 52 -11.44 -20.20 -11.59
CA ARG A 52 -11.32 -21.06 -10.41
C ARG A 52 -9.98 -21.77 -10.36
N LYS A 53 -9.52 -22.34 -11.48
CA LYS A 53 -8.22 -23.03 -11.57
C LYS A 53 -7.04 -22.07 -11.39
N LEU A 54 -7.12 -20.87 -11.96
CA LEU A 54 -6.08 -19.84 -11.76
C LEU A 54 -6.01 -19.39 -10.30
N ALA A 55 -7.17 -19.20 -9.64
CA ALA A 55 -7.19 -18.85 -8.23
C ALA A 55 -6.44 -19.89 -7.37
N THR A 56 -6.46 -21.19 -7.71
CA THR A 56 -5.71 -22.19 -6.93
C THR A 56 -4.18 -22.08 -7.05
N LEU A 57 -3.69 -21.33 -8.04
CA LEU A 57 -2.27 -21.01 -8.16
C LEU A 57 -1.83 -19.88 -7.20
N LEU A 58 -2.78 -19.17 -6.58
CA LEU A 58 -2.52 -18.12 -5.59
C LEU A 58 -2.25 -18.76 -4.22
N ASN A 59 -1.07 -19.36 -4.09
CA ASN A 59 -0.73 -20.16 -2.93
C ASN A 59 0.77 -20.05 -2.59
N THR A 60 1.11 -20.11 -1.29
CA THR A 60 2.49 -20.11 -0.79
C THR A 60 3.29 -21.38 -1.17
N TYR A 61 2.63 -22.43 -1.67
CA TYR A 61 3.28 -23.61 -2.24
C TYR A 61 3.79 -23.41 -3.68
N ASN A 62 3.41 -22.31 -4.33
CA ASN A 62 3.79 -22.05 -5.72
C ASN A 62 4.95 -21.04 -5.81
N PRO A 63 5.88 -21.22 -6.77
CA PRO A 63 6.98 -20.28 -7.00
C PRO A 63 6.49 -18.85 -7.27
N PRO A 64 7.30 -17.83 -6.91
CA PRO A 64 6.93 -16.43 -7.11
C PRO A 64 6.67 -16.08 -8.58
N GLU A 65 7.42 -16.66 -9.53
CA GLU A 65 7.26 -16.42 -10.97
C GLU A 65 5.88 -16.88 -11.45
N MET A 66 5.49 -18.10 -11.07
CA MET A 66 4.18 -18.68 -11.42
C MET A 66 3.03 -17.88 -10.80
N ARG A 67 3.14 -17.54 -9.51
CA ARG A 67 2.11 -16.76 -8.81
C ARG A 67 1.95 -15.37 -9.44
N THR A 68 3.06 -14.70 -9.74
CA THR A 68 3.05 -13.37 -10.36
C THR A 68 2.42 -13.42 -11.75
N LEU A 69 2.82 -14.38 -12.59
CA LEU A 69 2.27 -14.53 -13.93
C LEU A 69 0.77 -14.90 -13.90
N CYS A 70 0.36 -15.77 -12.97
CA CYS A 70 -1.06 -16.07 -12.75
C CYS A 70 -1.87 -14.82 -12.38
N ILE A 71 -1.34 -13.98 -11.48
CA ILE A 71 -1.98 -12.71 -11.11
C ILE A 71 -2.14 -11.80 -12.33
N GLU A 72 -1.14 -11.70 -13.20
CA GLU A 72 -1.24 -10.88 -14.40
C GLU A 72 -2.27 -11.42 -15.40
N VAL A 73 -2.37 -12.75 -15.55
CA VAL A 73 -3.44 -13.40 -16.33
C VAL A 73 -4.81 -13.10 -15.71
N LEU A 74 -4.95 -13.22 -14.39
CA LEU A 74 -6.18 -12.90 -13.67
C LEU A 74 -6.58 -11.44 -13.85
N LYS A 75 -5.63 -10.49 -13.82
CA LYS A 75 -5.87 -9.07 -14.10
C LYS A 75 -6.43 -8.84 -15.50
N GLU A 76 -5.87 -9.48 -16.52
CA GLU A 76 -6.38 -9.37 -17.89
C GLU A 76 -7.78 -10.01 -18.02
N LEU A 77 -8.05 -11.12 -17.31
CA LEU A 77 -9.37 -11.74 -17.28
C LEU A 77 -10.43 -10.88 -16.58
N VAL A 78 -10.14 -10.31 -15.40
CA VAL A 78 -11.12 -9.46 -14.70
C VAL A 78 -11.50 -8.23 -15.52
N VAL A 79 -10.62 -7.74 -16.41
CA VAL A 79 -10.94 -6.65 -17.35
C VAL A 79 -11.81 -7.12 -18.51
N THR A 80 -11.64 -8.38 -18.93
CA THR A 80 -12.28 -8.94 -20.14
C THR A 80 -13.67 -9.51 -19.84
N VAL A 81 -13.83 -10.16 -18.69
CA VAL A 81 -15.06 -10.87 -18.26
C VAL A 81 -15.46 -10.41 -16.84
N VAL A 82 -15.66 -9.09 -16.68
CA VAL A 82 -15.92 -8.46 -15.37
C VAL A 82 -17.07 -9.15 -14.61
N PRO A 83 -18.27 -9.35 -15.19
CA PRO A 83 -19.40 -9.91 -14.44
C PRO A 83 -19.13 -11.33 -13.92
N GLU A 84 -18.60 -12.21 -14.79
CA GLU A 84 -18.25 -13.58 -14.46
C GLU A 84 -17.15 -13.63 -13.41
N ALA A 85 -16.15 -12.74 -13.53
CA ALA A 85 -15.05 -12.66 -12.59
C ALA A 85 -15.52 -12.22 -11.21
N MET A 86 -16.37 -11.20 -11.10
CA MET A 86 -16.93 -10.77 -9.80
C MET A 86 -17.83 -11.85 -9.19
N GLN A 87 -18.63 -12.53 -10.01
CA GLN A 87 -19.53 -13.60 -9.57
C GLN A 87 -18.79 -14.77 -8.92
N LEU A 88 -17.56 -15.06 -9.35
CA LEU A 88 -16.78 -16.18 -8.85
C LEU A 88 -15.68 -15.76 -7.87
N LEU A 89 -14.79 -14.86 -8.28
CA LEU A 89 -13.56 -14.57 -7.54
C LEU A 89 -13.87 -13.86 -6.23
N ALA A 90 -14.80 -12.90 -6.21
CA ALA A 90 -15.12 -12.18 -4.99
C ALA A 90 -15.61 -13.12 -3.86
N PRO A 91 -16.62 -14.00 -4.06
CA PRO A 91 -17.04 -14.93 -3.03
C PRO A 91 -16.00 -16.02 -2.74
N LEU A 92 -15.29 -16.54 -3.75
CA LEU A 92 -14.26 -17.56 -3.57
C LEU A 92 -13.12 -17.05 -2.67
N LEU A 93 -12.56 -15.88 -2.99
CA LEU A 93 -11.45 -15.31 -2.24
C LEU A 93 -11.90 -14.90 -0.83
N THR A 94 -13.08 -14.31 -0.69
CA THR A 94 -13.64 -13.97 0.64
C THR A 94 -13.76 -15.21 1.51
N HIS A 95 -14.24 -16.32 0.95
CA HIS A 95 -14.35 -17.58 1.67
C HIS A 95 -12.97 -18.12 2.10
N CYS A 96 -11.96 -18.06 1.22
CA CYS A 96 -10.61 -18.50 1.56
C CYS A 96 -9.98 -17.65 2.68
N HIS A 97 -10.18 -16.33 2.66
CA HIS A 97 -9.71 -15.45 3.75
C HIS A 97 -10.45 -15.75 5.06
N ALA A 98 -11.78 -15.87 5.04
CA ALA A 98 -12.57 -16.19 6.23
C ALA A 98 -12.19 -17.55 6.85
N ALA A 99 -11.88 -18.56 6.02
CA ALA A 99 -11.47 -19.88 6.50
C ALA A 99 -10.16 -19.85 7.31
N VAL A 100 -9.25 -18.92 7.00
CA VAL A 100 -8.02 -18.69 7.77
C VAL A 100 -8.32 -18.00 9.09
N GLN A 101 -9.21 -17.00 9.09
CA GLN A 101 -9.59 -16.25 10.29
C GLN A 101 -10.30 -17.13 11.32
N ASP A 102 -11.20 -18.02 10.88
CA ASP A 102 -11.94 -18.94 11.75
C ASP A 102 -11.07 -20.10 12.29
N GLY A 103 -9.79 -20.17 11.93
CA GLY A 103 -8.90 -21.28 12.29
C GLY A 103 -9.28 -22.62 11.65
N ARG A 104 -10.22 -22.62 10.68
CA ARG A 104 -10.70 -23.83 9.99
C ARG A 104 -9.67 -24.40 9.03
N ASP A 105 -8.79 -23.55 8.51
CA ASP A 105 -7.73 -23.93 7.57
C ASP A 105 -6.35 -23.48 8.08
N ALA A 106 -5.95 -23.99 9.25
CA ALA A 106 -4.60 -23.85 9.82
C ALA A 106 -3.56 -24.68 9.04
N ALA A 107 -3.67 -24.71 7.71
CA ALA A 107 -2.72 -25.39 6.86
C ALA A 107 -1.34 -24.73 6.97
N PRO A 108 -0.25 -25.52 6.99
CA PRO A 108 1.08 -24.97 7.08
C PRO A 108 1.38 -24.07 5.87
N LEU A 109 2.13 -23.00 6.11
CA LEU A 109 2.68 -22.16 5.05
C LEU A 109 3.68 -22.98 4.23
N GLY A 110 3.54 -22.87 2.92
CA GLY A 110 4.36 -23.53 1.93
C GLY A 110 5.78 -23.00 1.85
N PRO A 111 6.64 -23.68 1.08
CA PRO A 111 8.09 -23.43 1.02
C PRO A 111 8.48 -22.09 0.39
N TYR A 112 7.59 -21.44 -0.36
CA TYR A 112 7.85 -20.14 -0.99
C TYR A 112 7.32 -18.96 -0.17
N PHE A 113 6.80 -19.21 1.04
CA PHE A 113 6.50 -18.15 1.98
C PHE A 113 7.80 -17.49 2.51
N PRO A 114 7.91 -16.15 2.56
CA PRO A 114 9.09 -15.47 3.07
C PRO A 114 9.43 -15.86 4.52
N ARG A 115 10.70 -16.15 4.79
CA ARG A 115 11.24 -16.45 6.13
C ARG A 115 12.56 -15.72 6.35
N ARG A 116 12.89 -15.33 7.58
CA ARG A 116 14.12 -14.58 7.86
C ARG A 116 15.35 -15.46 7.66
N GLY A 117 16.43 -14.88 7.16
CA GLY A 117 17.71 -15.56 6.96
C GLY A 117 17.70 -16.66 5.88
N CYS A 118 16.61 -16.83 5.13
CA CYS A 118 16.51 -17.78 4.02
C CYS A 118 16.28 -17.01 2.71
N SER A 119 17.35 -16.82 1.92
CA SER A 119 17.26 -16.24 0.57
C SER A 119 16.79 -17.24 -0.50
N ALA A 120 16.44 -18.47 -0.10
CA ALA A 120 15.95 -19.52 -0.98
C ALA A 120 14.86 -20.35 -0.27
N PRO A 121 13.90 -20.92 -1.00
CA PRO A 121 12.89 -21.81 -0.43
C PRO A 121 13.59 -22.96 0.30
N SER A 122 13.28 -23.13 1.59
CA SER A 122 13.76 -24.27 2.36
C SER A 122 13.07 -25.53 1.83
N MET A 123 13.71 -26.16 0.85
CA MET A 123 13.41 -27.52 0.39
C MET A 123 13.45 -28.54 1.55
N ALA A 124 14.01 -28.18 2.70
CA ALA A 124 14.07 -29.03 3.89
C ALA A 124 12.69 -29.21 4.57
N ALA A 125 11.75 -28.28 4.43
CA ALA A 125 10.40 -28.46 4.97
C ALA A 125 9.50 -29.38 4.11
N ALA A 126 9.87 -29.60 2.84
CA ALA A 126 9.17 -30.52 1.94
C ALA A 126 9.60 -31.99 2.09
N ALA A 127 10.63 -32.26 2.90
CA ALA A 127 11.32 -33.54 2.97
C ALA A 127 11.08 -34.33 4.28
N ALA A 128 10.02 -34.02 5.04
CA ALA A 128 9.56 -34.87 6.13
C ALA A 128 8.95 -36.16 5.55
N LYS A 129 9.81 -37.12 5.19
CA LYS A 129 9.43 -38.48 4.81
C LYS A 129 8.61 -39.11 5.94
N GLY A 130 7.32 -39.32 5.72
CA GLY A 130 6.48 -40.19 6.56
C GLY A 130 5.17 -39.61 7.04
N ALA A 131 4.97 -38.29 7.00
CA ALA A 131 3.67 -37.67 7.29
C ALA A 131 2.88 -37.48 5.99
N GLY A 132 1.60 -37.87 5.96
CA GLY A 132 0.71 -37.56 4.84
C GLY A 132 0.76 -36.07 4.53
N ARG A 133 0.89 -35.71 3.25
CA ARG A 133 0.97 -34.29 2.86
C ARG A 133 -0.30 -33.59 3.34
N PRO A 134 -0.19 -32.51 4.14
CA PRO A 134 -1.36 -31.77 4.56
C PRO A 134 -2.15 -31.31 3.33
N LEU A 135 -3.48 -31.31 3.44
CA LEU A 135 -4.36 -30.80 2.39
C LEU A 135 -3.94 -29.35 2.09
N ARG A 136 -3.68 -29.07 0.82
CA ARG A 136 -3.31 -27.73 0.38
C ARG A 136 -4.57 -26.87 0.35
N PRO A 137 -4.57 -25.68 0.97
CA PRO A 137 -5.65 -24.73 0.81
C PRO A 137 -5.88 -24.43 -0.67
N MET A 138 -7.12 -24.11 -1.03
CA MET A 138 -7.42 -23.65 -2.38
C MET A 138 -6.64 -22.38 -2.71
N VAL A 139 -6.71 -21.37 -1.84
CA VAL A 139 -5.97 -20.11 -1.95
C VAL A 139 -5.28 -19.87 -0.62
N GLN A 140 -4.01 -19.48 -0.65
CA GLN A 140 -3.24 -19.16 0.56
C GLN A 140 -2.50 -17.84 0.37
N MET A 141 -3.29 -16.77 0.26
CA MET A 141 -2.82 -15.38 0.15
C MET A 141 -3.24 -14.50 1.33
N ALA A 142 -3.82 -15.09 2.37
CA ALA A 142 -4.06 -14.39 3.62
C ALA A 142 -2.74 -14.04 4.31
N VAL A 143 -2.69 -12.93 5.04
CA VAL A 143 -1.53 -12.55 5.87
C VAL A 143 -1.72 -13.15 7.27
N PRO A 144 -0.93 -14.15 7.67
CA PRO A 144 -1.11 -14.81 8.96
C PRO A 144 -0.39 -14.02 10.05
N HIS A 145 -1.09 -13.10 10.72
CA HIS A 145 -0.51 -12.20 11.75
C HIS A 145 0.38 -12.94 12.76
N GLY A 146 -0.08 -14.08 13.29
CA GLY A 146 0.65 -14.88 14.28
C GLY A 146 1.80 -15.74 13.74
N GLN A 147 2.02 -15.80 12.43
CA GLN A 147 3.11 -16.56 11.80
C GLN A 147 4.18 -15.66 11.18
N LEU A 148 4.05 -14.33 11.31
CA LEU A 148 5.10 -13.38 10.94
C LEU A 148 6.25 -13.47 11.96
N GLU A 149 7.48 -13.50 11.48
CA GLU A 149 8.65 -13.76 12.33
C GLU A 149 9.12 -12.53 13.13
N CYS A 150 8.75 -11.32 12.68
CA CYS A 150 8.99 -10.08 13.40
C CYS A 150 8.11 -8.94 12.86
N ASN A 151 7.94 -7.89 13.66
CA ASN A 151 7.18 -6.70 13.27
C ASN A 151 7.89 -5.90 12.18
N ARG A 152 7.09 -5.15 11.40
CA ARG A 152 7.57 -4.27 10.34
C ARG A 152 8.66 -3.31 10.83
N GLY A 153 9.75 -3.21 10.09
CA GLY A 153 10.86 -2.30 10.36
C GLY A 153 11.90 -2.82 11.35
N VAL A 154 11.76 -4.06 11.85
CA VAL A 154 12.81 -4.79 12.58
C VAL A 154 13.84 -5.36 11.62
N ASP A 155 13.40 -5.92 10.49
CA ASP A 155 14.25 -6.58 9.49
C ASP A 155 13.89 -6.09 8.08
N PRO A 156 14.64 -5.13 7.51
CA PRO A 156 14.31 -4.54 6.21
C PRO A 156 14.34 -5.51 5.03
N GLU A 157 15.14 -6.58 5.11
CA GLU A 157 15.20 -7.58 4.04
C GLU A 157 13.95 -8.48 4.08
N TYR A 158 13.53 -8.87 5.28
CA TYR A 158 12.29 -9.60 5.48
C TYR A 158 11.06 -8.77 5.09
N ASP A 159 11.01 -7.49 5.48
CA ASP A 159 9.96 -6.55 5.07
C ASP A 159 9.85 -6.50 3.53
N LEU A 160 10.99 -6.38 2.84
CA LEU A 160 11.04 -6.35 1.38
C LEU A 160 10.58 -7.69 0.76
N ALA A 161 10.92 -8.82 1.37
CA ALA A 161 10.48 -10.14 0.91
C ALA A 161 8.95 -10.30 1.06
N LEU A 162 8.38 -9.84 2.17
CA LEU A 162 6.93 -9.81 2.38
C LEU A 162 6.24 -8.86 1.39
N ASP A 163 6.79 -7.67 1.16
CA ASP A 163 6.25 -6.73 0.16
C ASP A 163 6.21 -7.36 -1.23
N LYS A 164 7.32 -7.98 -1.67
CA LYS A 164 7.38 -8.68 -2.96
C LYS A 164 6.37 -9.82 -3.05
N PHE A 165 6.09 -10.49 -1.93
CA PHE A 165 5.17 -11.61 -1.89
C PHE A 165 3.69 -11.15 -1.99
N TYR A 166 3.29 -10.16 -1.18
CA TYR A 166 1.89 -9.78 -1.01
C TYR A 166 1.43 -8.63 -1.93
N THR A 167 2.32 -7.73 -2.34
CA THR A 167 1.96 -6.57 -3.18
C THR A 167 1.23 -6.97 -4.47
N PRO A 168 1.66 -7.99 -5.24
CA PRO A 168 0.96 -8.36 -6.47
C PRO A 168 -0.50 -8.78 -6.23
N TYR A 169 -0.77 -9.45 -5.11
CA TYR A 169 -2.12 -9.89 -4.76
C TYR A 169 -2.98 -8.73 -4.26
N HIS A 170 -2.45 -7.86 -3.39
CA HIS A 170 -3.19 -6.67 -2.95
C HIS A 170 -3.51 -5.72 -4.12
N ASP A 171 -2.59 -5.58 -5.07
CA ASP A 171 -2.81 -4.85 -6.32
C ASP A 171 -3.92 -5.47 -7.15
N PHE A 172 -3.95 -6.80 -7.26
CA PHE A 172 -5.03 -7.51 -7.95
C PHE A 172 -6.41 -7.27 -7.30
N ILE A 173 -6.50 -7.32 -5.97
CA ILE A 173 -7.76 -7.01 -5.27
C ILE A 173 -8.18 -5.55 -5.50
N ASP A 174 -7.25 -4.59 -5.46
CA ASP A 174 -7.54 -3.18 -5.77
C ASP A 174 -8.05 -3.01 -7.21
N VAL A 175 -7.40 -3.65 -8.20
CA VAL A 175 -7.84 -3.64 -9.60
C VAL A 175 -9.24 -4.23 -9.74
N MET A 176 -9.50 -5.38 -9.12
CA MET A 176 -10.82 -6.03 -9.14
C MET A 176 -11.90 -5.10 -8.58
N PHE A 177 -11.62 -4.45 -7.44
CA PHE A 177 -12.54 -3.50 -6.83
C PHE A 177 -12.83 -2.29 -7.72
N ARG A 178 -11.78 -1.64 -8.25
CA ARG A 178 -11.92 -0.46 -9.11
C ARG A 178 -12.65 -0.78 -10.41
N LEU A 179 -12.45 -1.97 -10.97
CA LEU A 179 -13.21 -2.43 -12.13
C LEU A 179 -14.70 -2.59 -11.80
N ALA A 180 -15.04 -3.20 -10.65
CA ALA A 180 -16.43 -3.33 -10.23
C ALA A 180 -17.10 -1.97 -9.99
N VAL A 181 -16.36 -0.99 -9.44
CA VAL A 181 -16.82 0.40 -9.31
C VAL A 181 -17.09 1.02 -10.68
N ASN A 182 -16.15 0.90 -11.61
CA ASN A 182 -16.27 1.49 -12.94
C ASN A 182 -17.39 0.85 -13.80
N ASN A 183 -17.84 -0.36 -13.44
CA ASN A 183 -18.97 -1.05 -14.07
C ASN A 183 -20.28 -0.88 -13.29
N ASP A 184 -20.30 -0.04 -12.25
CA ASP A 184 -21.45 0.15 -11.34
C ASP A 184 -22.00 -1.17 -10.77
N SER A 185 -21.12 -2.16 -10.60
CA SER A 185 -21.47 -3.56 -10.32
C SER A 185 -20.75 -4.10 -9.09
N VAL A 186 -20.42 -3.25 -8.11
CA VAL A 186 -19.74 -3.66 -6.87
C VAL A 186 -20.66 -4.57 -6.06
N PRO A 187 -20.34 -5.87 -5.91
CA PRO A 187 -21.12 -6.75 -5.05
C PRO A 187 -20.69 -6.53 -3.59
N GLU A 188 -21.63 -6.70 -2.65
CA GLU A 188 -21.35 -6.52 -1.21
C GLU A 188 -20.20 -7.40 -0.71
N VAL A 189 -20.11 -8.64 -1.21
CA VAL A 189 -19.02 -9.56 -0.88
C VAL A 189 -17.64 -9.01 -1.24
N LEU A 190 -17.53 -8.13 -2.25
CA LEU A 190 -16.27 -7.49 -2.62
C LEU A 190 -15.86 -6.39 -1.65
N ILE A 191 -16.83 -5.73 -1.01
CA ILE A 191 -16.58 -4.78 0.10
C ILE A 191 -15.98 -5.55 1.28
N ASN A 192 -16.61 -6.66 1.66
CA ASN A 192 -16.09 -7.55 2.71
C ASN A 192 -14.69 -8.09 2.36
N LEU A 193 -14.47 -8.52 1.11
CA LEU A 193 -13.15 -8.96 0.65
C LEU A 193 -12.09 -7.86 0.82
N SER A 194 -12.41 -6.63 0.41
CA SER A 194 -11.47 -5.51 0.55
C SER A 194 -11.14 -5.23 2.02
N ALA A 195 -12.12 -5.34 2.92
CA ALA A 195 -11.95 -5.10 4.35
C ALA A 195 -11.13 -6.21 5.02
N VAL A 196 -11.40 -7.49 4.75
CA VAL A 196 -10.62 -8.60 5.32
C VAL A 196 -9.17 -8.58 4.84
N VAL A 197 -8.93 -8.31 3.55
CA VAL A 197 -7.56 -8.16 3.02
C VAL A 197 -6.88 -6.91 3.62
N GLY A 198 -7.64 -5.83 3.83
CA GLY A 198 -7.16 -4.63 4.51
C GLY A 198 -6.68 -4.93 5.94
N PHE A 199 -7.53 -5.59 6.74
CA PHE A 199 -7.24 -6.02 8.11
C PHE A 199 -6.01 -6.92 8.17
N GLU A 200 -5.98 -7.96 7.33
CA GLU A 200 -4.84 -8.87 7.25
C GLU A 200 -3.54 -8.14 6.91
N ALA A 201 -3.59 -7.11 6.06
CA ALA A 201 -2.42 -6.38 5.63
C ALA A 201 -1.93 -5.29 6.61
N VAL A 202 -2.55 -5.16 7.81
CA VAL A 202 -2.14 -4.19 8.84
C VAL A 202 -0.68 -4.34 9.27
N PRO A 203 -0.16 -5.54 9.64
CA PRO A 203 1.25 -5.72 10.01
C PRO A 203 2.22 -5.39 8.88
N LEU A 204 1.73 -5.42 7.62
CA LEU A 204 2.52 -5.04 6.45
C LEU A 204 2.50 -3.53 6.20
N HIS A 205 1.77 -2.74 6.97
CA HIS A 205 1.56 -1.30 6.72
C HIS A 205 1.11 -1.04 5.26
N SER A 206 0.30 -1.95 4.71
CA SER A 206 -0.14 -1.88 3.31
C SER A 206 -1.02 -0.66 3.06
N THR A 207 -0.82 0.00 1.92
CA THR A 207 -1.55 1.22 1.55
C THR A 207 -2.69 1.00 0.56
N TYR A 208 -2.87 -0.22 0.05
CA TYR A 208 -3.89 -0.51 -0.97
C TYR A 208 -5.31 -0.23 -0.49
N PHE A 209 -5.71 -0.84 0.64
CA PHE A 209 -7.02 -0.64 1.25
C PHE A 209 -7.31 0.84 1.60
N PRO A 210 -6.47 1.56 2.37
CA PRO A 210 -6.75 2.95 2.71
C PRO A 210 -6.77 3.87 1.49
N LYS A 211 -5.88 3.64 0.51
CA LYS A 211 -5.86 4.42 -0.73
C LYS A 211 -7.12 4.20 -1.56
N LEU A 212 -7.55 2.95 -1.73
CA LEU A 212 -8.79 2.58 -2.43
C LEU A 212 -9.99 3.32 -1.86
N TRP A 213 -10.16 3.26 -0.54
CA TRP A 213 -11.33 3.86 0.12
C TRP A 213 -11.26 5.38 0.22
N LEU A 214 -10.06 5.97 0.32
CA LEU A 214 -9.89 7.41 0.15
C LEU A 214 -10.29 7.88 -1.26
N ASP A 215 -9.88 7.14 -2.30
CA ASP A 215 -10.24 7.47 -3.68
C ASP A 215 -11.76 7.37 -3.89
N ILE A 216 -12.39 6.30 -3.38
CA ILE A 216 -13.84 6.11 -3.41
C ILE A 216 -14.57 7.23 -2.66
N TYR A 217 -14.08 7.60 -1.48
CA TYR A 217 -14.65 8.68 -0.68
C TYR A 217 -14.59 10.03 -1.41
N LYS A 218 -13.47 10.31 -2.09
CA LYS A 218 -13.25 11.56 -2.84
C LYS A 218 -14.05 11.62 -4.14
N ALA A 219 -14.37 10.48 -4.75
CA ALA A 219 -15.19 10.43 -5.95
C ALA A 219 -16.62 10.92 -5.68
N GLN A 220 -17.11 11.87 -6.49
CA GLN A 220 -18.44 12.46 -6.31
C GLN A 220 -19.56 11.61 -6.92
N ASN A 221 -19.24 10.83 -7.95
CA ASN A 221 -20.16 10.02 -8.74
C ASN A 221 -20.34 8.58 -8.21
N ILE A 222 -19.64 8.20 -7.15
CA ILE A 222 -19.76 6.86 -6.56
C ILE A 222 -20.86 6.86 -5.50
N ASP A 223 -21.69 5.81 -5.52
CA ASP A 223 -22.76 5.59 -4.56
C ASP A 223 -22.24 5.52 -3.12
N ARG A 224 -22.78 6.38 -2.25
CA ARG A 224 -22.40 6.46 -0.84
C ARG A 224 -22.80 5.23 -0.05
N LYS A 225 -23.68 4.36 -0.58
CA LYS A 225 -24.02 3.07 0.04
C LYS A 225 -22.78 2.22 0.31
N TYR A 226 -21.76 2.28 -0.55
CA TYR A 226 -20.55 1.47 -0.37
C TYR A 226 -19.76 1.88 0.87
N ILE A 227 -19.76 3.18 1.18
CA ILE A 227 -19.12 3.72 2.39
C ILE A 227 -19.89 3.25 3.63
N ASN A 228 -21.23 3.27 3.58
CA ASN A 228 -22.05 2.78 4.68
C ASN A 228 -21.85 1.27 4.94
N LEU A 229 -21.80 0.48 3.87
CA LEU A 229 -21.51 -0.96 3.95
C LEU A 229 -20.12 -1.23 4.56
N LEU A 230 -19.10 -0.45 4.16
CA LEU A 230 -17.78 -0.56 4.77
C LEU A 230 -17.81 -0.23 6.27
N THR A 231 -18.46 0.87 6.65
CA THR A 231 -18.51 1.30 8.06
C THR A 231 -19.30 0.35 8.95
N SER A 232 -20.16 -0.48 8.36
CA SER A 232 -20.87 -1.56 9.06
C SER A 232 -20.14 -2.91 9.01
N CYS A 233 -18.97 -2.99 8.36
CA CYS A 233 -18.20 -4.22 8.22
C CYS A 233 -17.32 -4.48 9.44
N ASN A 234 -17.45 -5.65 10.07
CA ASN A 234 -16.65 -6.02 11.24
C ASN A 234 -15.15 -6.04 10.94
N TYR A 235 -14.73 -6.52 9.75
CA TYR A 235 -13.32 -6.48 9.36
C TYR A 235 -12.74 -5.07 9.26
N PHE A 236 -13.58 -4.06 8.99
CA PHE A 236 -13.13 -2.68 9.04
C PHE A 236 -12.94 -2.18 10.48
N VAL A 237 -13.82 -2.59 11.41
CA VAL A 237 -13.62 -2.35 12.85
C VAL A 237 -12.32 -3.03 13.30
N ASP A 238 -12.12 -4.30 12.95
CA ASP A 238 -10.90 -5.07 13.27
C ASP A 238 -9.63 -4.41 12.68
N TYR A 239 -9.72 -3.85 11.46
CA TYR A 239 -8.63 -3.07 10.85
C TYR A 239 -8.24 -1.87 11.71
N VAL A 240 -9.23 -1.12 12.22
CA VAL A 240 -8.97 0.05 13.07
C VAL A 240 -8.42 -0.40 14.43
N ASP A 241 -9.01 -1.41 15.06
CA ASP A 241 -8.57 -1.95 16.34
C ASP A 241 -7.12 -2.44 16.28
N ALA A 242 -6.77 -3.25 15.26
CA ALA A 242 -5.41 -3.74 15.08
C ALA A 242 -4.38 -2.60 14.93
N ILE A 243 -4.73 -1.50 14.24
CA ILE A 243 -3.84 -0.35 14.12
C ILE A 243 -3.70 0.39 15.47
N LEU A 244 -4.80 0.59 16.19
CA LEU A 244 -4.80 1.36 17.44
C LEU A 244 -4.20 0.59 18.61
N LEU A 245 -4.31 -0.73 18.64
CA LEU A 245 -3.88 -1.56 19.76
C LEU A 245 -2.53 -2.21 19.52
N ASP A 246 -2.30 -2.78 18.33
CA ASP A 246 -1.13 -3.62 18.06
C ASP A 246 -0.07 -2.91 17.18
N GLU A 247 -0.52 -2.23 16.12
CA GLU A 247 0.36 -1.80 15.02
C GLU A 247 0.35 -0.28 14.81
N ARG A 248 0.46 0.51 15.89
CA ARG A 248 0.46 1.99 15.83
C ARG A 248 1.55 2.57 14.95
N ALA A 249 2.63 1.84 14.69
CA ALA A 249 3.67 2.27 13.75
C ALA A 249 3.13 2.45 12.33
N ALA A 250 2.06 1.74 11.94
CA ALA A 250 1.36 1.92 10.67
C ALA A 250 0.83 3.36 10.51
N LEU A 251 0.45 4.02 11.61
CA LEU A 251 -0.01 5.41 11.56
C LEU A 251 1.08 6.36 11.08
N THR A 252 2.37 5.99 11.14
CA THR A 252 3.45 6.82 10.57
C THR A 252 3.42 6.91 9.05
N VAL A 253 2.64 6.04 8.38
CA VAL A 253 2.35 6.11 6.96
C VAL A 253 1.21 7.10 6.72
N ASP A 254 1.49 8.17 5.98
CA ASP A 254 0.55 9.28 5.83
C ASP A 254 -0.79 8.88 5.19
N ILE A 255 -0.80 7.95 4.24
CA ILE A 255 -2.02 7.46 3.60
C ILE A 255 -2.92 6.72 4.60
N ILE A 256 -2.34 5.91 5.48
CA ILE A 256 -3.09 5.18 6.53
C ILE A 256 -3.68 6.19 7.51
N TYR A 257 -2.87 7.16 7.94
CA TYR A 257 -3.33 8.19 8.85
C TYR A 257 -4.43 9.06 8.24
N GLU A 258 -4.27 9.53 6.99
CA GLU A 258 -5.29 10.29 6.27
C GLU A 258 -6.61 9.50 6.19
N PHE A 259 -6.53 8.22 5.81
CA PHE A 259 -7.70 7.35 5.76
C PHE A 259 -8.41 7.26 7.12
N LEU A 260 -7.68 7.03 8.20
CA LEU A 260 -8.28 6.94 9.53
C LEU A 260 -8.82 8.30 10.00
N THR A 261 -8.20 9.44 9.67
CA THR A 261 -8.80 10.74 10.02
C THR A 261 -10.17 10.95 9.36
N VAL A 262 -10.42 10.34 8.19
CA VAL A 262 -11.69 10.46 7.45
C VAL A 262 -12.72 9.43 7.93
N PHE A 263 -12.30 8.18 8.16
CA PHE A 263 -13.21 7.06 8.41
C PHE A 263 -13.37 6.71 9.89
N PHE A 264 -12.36 6.96 10.75
CA PHE A 264 -12.45 6.65 12.17
C PHE A 264 -13.67 7.26 12.87
N PRO A 265 -14.02 8.54 12.66
CA PRO A 265 -15.22 9.12 13.31
C PRO A 265 -16.55 8.46 12.91
N LYS A 266 -16.55 7.62 11.87
CA LYS A 266 -17.75 6.88 11.41
C LYS A 266 -17.94 5.56 12.14
N VAL A 267 -16.89 5.05 12.78
CA VAL A 267 -16.85 3.73 13.44
C VAL A 267 -16.34 3.81 14.88
N SER A 268 -16.03 5.01 15.37
CA SER A 268 -15.48 5.24 16.70
C SER A 268 -16.31 4.61 17.81
N ALA A 269 -17.64 4.70 17.72
CA ALA A 269 -18.55 4.09 18.69
C ALA A 269 -18.47 2.55 18.73
N HIS A 270 -18.04 1.91 17.64
CA HIS A 270 -17.86 0.45 17.59
C HIS A 270 -16.46 0.03 18.05
N VAL A 271 -15.46 0.88 17.85
CA VAL A 271 -14.04 0.63 18.16
C VAL A 271 -13.70 0.98 19.62
N LEU A 272 -14.21 2.10 20.13
CA LEU A 272 -13.86 2.65 21.43
C LEU A 272 -14.64 2.01 22.58
N SER A 273 -14.37 0.72 22.81
CA SER A 273 -14.79 0.03 24.03
C SER A 273 -14.06 0.58 25.28
N GLU A 274 -14.59 0.33 26.47
CA GLU A 274 -13.92 0.70 27.73
C GLU A 274 -12.49 0.11 27.82
N GLN A 275 -12.30 -1.10 27.31
CA GLN A 275 -11.00 -1.76 27.26
C GLN A 275 -10.04 -1.04 26.30
N THR A 276 -10.51 -0.70 25.10
CA THR A 276 -9.73 0.05 24.10
C THR A 276 -9.29 1.40 24.67
N LEU A 277 -10.22 2.15 25.28
CA LEU A 277 -9.92 3.43 25.92
C LEU A 277 -8.90 3.29 27.05
N THR A 278 -9.04 2.26 27.90
CA THR A 278 -8.08 1.99 28.98
C THR A 278 -6.66 1.72 28.43
N MET A 279 -6.54 0.97 27.32
CA MET A 279 -5.23 0.72 26.69
C MET A 279 -4.62 1.99 26.09
N ILE A 280 -5.44 2.86 25.52
CA ILE A 280 -5.01 4.17 25.00
C ILE A 280 -4.55 5.07 26.16
N ASP A 281 -5.31 5.15 27.25
CA ASP A 281 -4.96 5.94 28.43
C ASP A 281 -3.66 5.44 29.09
N ASN A 282 -3.46 4.12 29.16
CA ASN A 282 -2.21 3.52 29.63
C ASN A 282 -1.00 3.95 28.79
N THR A 283 -1.20 4.25 27.51
CA THR A 283 -0.13 4.80 26.66
C THR A 283 0.27 6.21 27.11
N VAL A 284 -0.70 7.03 27.54
CA VAL A 284 -0.44 8.37 28.11
C VAL A 284 0.33 8.26 29.44
N VAL A 285 -0.07 7.33 30.31
CA VAL A 285 0.61 7.06 31.59
C VAL A 285 2.05 6.62 31.34
N SER A 286 2.25 5.61 30.50
CA SER A 286 3.59 5.09 30.16
C SER A 286 4.49 6.17 29.55
N LEU A 287 3.94 7.01 28.66
CA LEU A 287 4.66 8.14 28.09
C LEU A 287 5.06 9.13 29.18
N SER A 288 4.18 9.44 30.13
CA SER A 288 4.46 10.34 31.25
C SER A 288 5.58 9.84 32.15
N GLU A 289 5.65 8.53 32.41
CA GLU A 289 6.71 7.94 33.24
C GLU A 289 8.07 7.98 32.52
N GLN A 290 8.07 7.78 31.20
CA GLN A 290 9.30 7.68 30.40
C GLN A 290 9.78 9.02 29.85
N VAL A 291 8.95 10.07 29.83
CA VAL A 291 9.24 11.36 29.16
C VAL A 291 10.51 12.05 29.70
N GLY A 292 10.93 11.75 30.93
CA GLY A 292 12.16 12.27 31.55
C GLY A 292 13.45 11.62 31.02
N SER A 293 13.43 10.36 30.59
CA SER A 293 14.62 9.58 30.20
C SER A 293 14.64 9.10 28.74
N LEU A 294 13.50 9.14 28.04
CA LEU A 294 13.31 8.95 26.58
C LEU A 294 14.44 9.38 25.60
N ASP A 295 15.00 8.41 24.88
CA ASP A 295 15.85 8.67 23.71
C ASP A 295 14.97 9.03 22.50
N VAL A 296 14.69 10.33 22.34
CA VAL A 296 13.77 10.85 21.31
C VAL A 296 14.16 10.40 19.89
N PRO A 297 15.42 10.55 19.43
CA PRO A 297 15.80 10.10 18.08
C PRO A 297 15.56 8.61 17.83
N LYS A 298 15.86 7.73 18.79
CA LYS A 298 15.65 6.28 18.62
C LYS A 298 14.18 5.91 18.61
N LEU A 299 13.36 6.60 19.41
CA LEU A 299 11.94 6.28 19.57
C LEU A 299 11.02 7.11 18.69
N ALA A 300 11.56 8.00 17.84
CA ALA A 300 10.78 8.94 17.03
C ALA A 300 9.64 8.29 16.23
N ARG A 301 9.89 7.11 15.63
CA ARG A 301 8.85 6.40 14.86
C ARG A 301 7.70 5.93 15.77
N ARG A 302 8.04 5.27 16.89
CA ARG A 302 7.05 4.78 17.87
C ARG A 302 6.22 5.94 18.42
N LEU A 303 6.90 7.01 18.87
CA LEU A 303 6.26 8.21 19.39
C LEU A 303 5.34 8.87 18.36
N SER A 304 5.74 8.91 17.08
CA SER A 304 4.88 9.47 16.02
C SER A 304 3.60 8.66 15.85
N GLY A 305 3.70 7.32 15.90
CA GLY A 305 2.54 6.42 15.86
C GLY A 305 1.62 6.59 17.07
N ASP A 306 2.19 6.59 18.28
CA ASP A 306 1.44 6.81 19.52
C ASP A 306 0.71 8.15 19.50
N LEU A 307 1.39 9.25 19.16
CA LEU A 307 0.77 10.57 19.09
C LEU A 307 -0.33 10.64 18.03
N ARG A 308 -0.15 10.00 16.86
CA ARG A 308 -1.21 9.89 15.83
C ARG A 308 -2.42 9.15 16.37
N ALA A 309 -2.23 8.07 17.12
CA ALA A 309 -3.31 7.32 17.75
C ALA A 309 -4.06 8.17 18.77
N LEU A 310 -3.34 8.87 19.66
CA LEU A 310 -3.95 9.76 20.66
C LEU A 310 -4.78 10.87 19.99
N ILE A 311 -4.29 11.44 18.88
CA ILE A 311 -5.04 12.46 18.11
C ILE A 311 -6.32 11.87 17.51
N LEU A 312 -6.27 10.65 16.95
CA LEU A 312 -7.48 10.02 16.40
C LEU A 312 -8.51 9.77 17.49
N VAL A 313 -8.10 9.14 18.60
CA VAL A 313 -8.99 8.73 19.68
C VAL A 313 -9.58 9.92 20.41
N TYR A 314 -8.76 10.89 20.86
CA TYR A 314 -9.24 12.02 21.66
C TYR A 314 -9.92 13.14 20.86
N ASN A 315 -9.93 13.07 19.54
CA ASN A 315 -10.82 13.89 18.70
C ASN A 315 -12.19 13.25 18.49
N SER A 316 -12.39 12.04 19.00
CA SER A 316 -13.67 11.32 18.94
C SER A 316 -14.59 11.75 20.08
N PRO A 317 -15.93 11.79 19.88
CA PRO A 317 -16.87 12.15 20.94
C PRO A 317 -16.92 11.14 22.09
N GLU A 318 -16.50 9.89 21.87
CA GLU A 318 -16.55 8.81 22.86
C GLU A 318 -15.38 8.83 23.85
N ALA A 319 -14.31 9.58 23.56
CA ALA A 319 -13.09 9.58 24.37
C ALA A 319 -12.93 10.89 25.15
N VAL A 320 -12.59 10.78 26.44
CA VAL A 320 -12.24 11.94 27.27
C VAL A 320 -10.74 11.93 27.54
N PRO A 321 -9.99 12.98 27.18
CA PRO A 321 -8.56 13.03 27.41
C PRO A 321 -8.19 12.98 28.91
N PRO A 322 -7.25 12.12 29.34
CA PRO A 322 -6.75 12.12 30.71
C PRO A 322 -6.14 13.47 31.08
N PRO A 323 -6.30 13.97 32.32
CA PRO A 323 -5.76 15.26 32.75
C PRO A 323 -4.23 15.32 32.62
N LEU A 324 -3.56 14.17 32.75
CA LEU A 324 -2.12 14.02 32.62
C LEU A 324 -1.61 14.34 31.20
N LEU A 325 -2.43 14.08 30.17
CA LEU A 325 -2.03 14.17 28.76
C LEU A 325 -1.41 15.52 28.42
N LYS A 326 -2.07 16.62 28.82
CA LYS A 326 -1.61 17.97 28.49
C LYS A 326 -0.23 18.29 29.07
N THR A 327 0.03 17.83 30.29
CA THR A 327 1.32 18.04 30.95
C THR A 327 2.42 17.20 30.28
N THR A 328 2.12 15.93 30.01
CA THR A 328 3.03 15.01 29.32
C THR A 328 3.42 15.51 27.93
N LEU A 329 2.45 15.97 27.13
CA LEU A 329 2.70 16.50 25.79
C LEU A 329 3.57 17.77 25.82
N LYS A 330 3.39 18.66 26.80
CA LYS A 330 4.26 19.83 26.98
C LYS A 330 5.70 19.46 27.29
N GLN A 331 5.91 18.50 28.20
CA GLN A 331 7.24 18.00 28.55
C GLN A 331 7.91 17.32 27.34
N LEU A 332 7.17 16.48 26.62
CA LEU A 332 7.65 15.85 25.40
C LEU A 332 8.02 16.90 24.35
N GLN A 333 7.15 17.88 24.09
CA GLN A 333 7.39 18.96 23.13
C GLN A 333 8.67 19.74 23.46
N ALA A 334 8.91 20.07 24.74
CA ALA A 334 10.13 20.74 25.17
C ALA A 334 11.37 19.91 24.86
N ARG A 335 11.31 18.60 25.13
CA ARG A 335 12.42 17.67 24.87
C ARG A 335 12.71 17.50 23.37
N VAL A 336 11.66 17.35 22.58
CA VAL A 336 11.73 17.29 21.11
C VAL A 336 12.39 18.55 20.55
N ARG A 337 11.97 19.73 21.02
CA ARG A 337 12.58 21.01 20.60
C ARG A 337 14.06 21.09 20.99
N ALA A 338 14.42 20.63 22.19
CA ALA A 338 15.81 20.60 22.62
C ALA A 338 16.68 19.69 21.74
N GLU A 339 16.19 18.51 21.36
CA GLU A 339 16.89 17.61 20.42
C GLU A 339 16.97 18.19 19.01
N MET A 340 15.89 18.83 18.52
CA MET A 340 15.93 19.54 17.23
C MET A 340 16.98 20.66 17.22
N ALA A 341 17.12 21.41 18.31
CA ALA A 341 18.10 22.48 18.43
C ALA A 341 19.55 21.95 18.40
N LYS A 342 19.82 20.75 18.94
CA LYS A 342 21.14 20.11 18.87
C LYS A 342 21.55 19.70 17.45
N LEU A 343 20.55 19.39 16.62
CA LEU A 343 20.75 18.95 15.23
C LEU A 343 20.75 20.10 14.23
N ALA A 344 20.37 21.31 14.65
CA ALA A 344 20.48 22.49 13.81
C ALA A 344 21.96 22.76 13.51
N PRO A 345 22.34 23.00 12.24
CA PRO A 345 23.72 23.34 11.91
C PRO A 345 24.11 24.60 12.69
N LYS A 346 25.19 24.51 13.47
CA LYS A 346 25.81 25.70 14.08
C LYS A 346 26.29 26.58 12.93
N GLU A 347 25.65 27.73 12.73
CA GLU A 347 26.23 28.78 11.90
C GLU A 347 27.57 29.17 12.53
N GLU A 348 28.68 28.84 11.86
CA GLU A 348 29.96 29.42 12.23
C GLU A 348 29.86 30.94 12.05
N PRO A 349 30.27 31.75 13.04
CA PRO A 349 30.21 33.19 12.90
C PRO A 349 31.20 33.59 11.79
N ALA A 350 30.65 34.14 10.70
CA ALA A 350 31.42 34.74 9.63
C ALA A 350 32.44 35.73 10.22
N LYS A 351 33.73 35.44 10.02
CA LYS A 351 34.81 36.39 10.29
C LYS A 351 34.50 37.68 9.52
N LYS A 352 34.25 38.75 10.27
CA LYS A 352 34.21 40.13 9.76
C LYS A 352 35.59 40.43 9.14
N SER A 353 35.68 40.43 7.82
CA SER A 353 36.76 41.11 7.11
C SER A 353 36.36 42.58 6.95
N ASN A 354 37.10 43.45 7.63
CA ASN A 354 37.01 44.90 7.53
C ASN A 354 37.08 45.37 6.06
N SER A 355 36.19 46.29 5.74
CA SER A 355 36.28 47.24 4.64
C SER A 355 37.16 48.43 5.03
N GLU A 356 38.09 48.80 4.17
CA GLU A 356 38.75 50.11 3.97
C GLU A 356 39.79 49.86 2.84
N ASP A 357 40.05 50.67 1.83
CA ASP A 357 39.57 51.94 1.29
C ASP A 357 40.25 52.01 -0.12
N GLY A 358 39.55 52.32 -1.22
CA GLY A 358 39.66 53.63 -1.84
C GLY A 358 40.61 53.71 -3.05
N SER A 359 40.08 53.77 -4.28
CA SER A 359 40.47 54.81 -5.26
C SER A 359 39.73 54.73 -6.59
N LYS A 360 39.29 55.91 -7.01
CA LYS A 360 38.56 56.26 -8.22
C LYS A 360 39.38 56.04 -9.51
N LYS A 361 38.70 55.72 -10.61
CA LYS A 361 38.86 56.44 -11.89
C LYS A 361 37.69 56.18 -12.84
N GLU A 362 37.11 57.28 -13.33
CA GLU A 362 36.15 57.39 -14.44
C GLU A 362 36.78 56.91 -15.77
N CYS A 363 36.00 56.35 -16.69
CA CYS A 363 35.41 57.10 -17.82
C CYS A 363 34.61 56.19 -18.77
N ASN A 364 33.84 56.88 -19.60
CA ASN A 364 32.63 56.52 -20.34
C ASN A 364 32.85 55.65 -21.62
N PRO A 365 31.76 55.32 -22.36
CA PRO A 365 31.65 54.23 -23.33
C PRO A 365 31.98 54.67 -24.75
N ASP A 366 32.14 53.68 -25.63
CA ASP A 366 31.95 53.63 -27.10
C ASP A 366 32.65 52.31 -27.53
N GLU A 367 32.28 51.52 -28.54
CA GLU A 367 31.41 51.68 -29.68
C GLU A 367 31.22 50.28 -30.31
N ALA A 368 30.17 50.18 -31.13
CA ALA A 368 30.15 49.50 -32.42
C ALA A 368 30.04 47.96 -32.52
N SER A 369 28.91 47.59 -33.16
CA SER A 369 28.83 46.66 -34.30
C SER A 369 28.88 45.15 -33.95
N SER A 370 28.11 44.26 -34.56
CA SER A 370 27.26 44.31 -35.76
C SER A 370 26.37 43.06 -35.82
N SER A 371 25.16 43.22 -36.40
CA SER A 371 24.39 42.31 -37.29
C SER A 371 24.41 40.80 -37.02
N SER A 372 23.33 40.01 -37.08
CA SER A 372 22.07 40.03 -37.86
C SER A 372 21.18 38.89 -37.32
N LYS A 373 19.88 39.05 -37.03
CA LYS A 373 18.70 38.84 -37.92
C LYS A 373 18.78 37.59 -38.82
N GLY A 374 17.77 36.74 -39.01
CA GLY A 374 16.34 36.71 -38.63
C GLY A 374 15.89 35.26 -38.41
N GLU A 375 14.83 34.97 -37.65
CA GLU A 375 13.42 35.02 -38.07
C GLU A 375 13.11 34.23 -39.35
N ASP A 376 12.37 33.13 -39.24
CA ASP A 376 11.06 33.08 -39.89
C ASP A 376 10.12 32.02 -39.28
N SER A 377 8.90 32.49 -39.08
CA SER A 377 7.69 31.79 -38.67
C SER A 377 6.86 31.41 -39.89
N VAL A 378 6.22 30.24 -39.90
CA VAL A 378 5.00 30.03 -40.71
C VAL A 378 3.96 29.24 -39.92
N ASN A 379 2.74 29.77 -39.95
CA ASN A 379 1.52 29.33 -39.32
C ASN A 379 0.53 28.94 -40.44
N ILE A 380 -0.15 27.79 -40.36
CA ILE A 380 -1.33 27.47 -41.18
C ILE A 380 -2.38 26.73 -40.31
N ARG A 381 -3.56 27.35 -40.20
CA ARG A 381 -4.89 26.80 -39.78
C ARG A 381 -5.43 25.95 -40.94
N GLN A 382 -6.32 24.96 -40.88
CA GLN A 382 -7.55 24.60 -40.14
C GLN A 382 -7.82 23.13 -40.60
N ASP A 383 -8.43 22.20 -39.85
CA ASP A 383 -9.88 22.01 -39.77
C ASP A 383 -10.29 20.84 -38.86
N ALA A 384 -11.57 20.82 -38.51
CA ALA A 384 -12.23 20.06 -37.46
C ALA A 384 -12.30 18.52 -37.62
N ALA A 385 -12.18 17.82 -36.49
CA ALA A 385 -12.87 16.54 -36.26
C ALA A 385 -13.14 16.37 -34.75
N LYS A 386 -14.42 16.22 -34.39
CA LYS A 386 -14.87 15.80 -33.04
C LYS A 386 -14.31 14.41 -32.74
N VAL A 387 -13.41 14.30 -31.76
CA VAL A 387 -13.02 13.02 -31.16
C VAL A 387 -13.54 13.02 -29.72
N ILE A 388 -14.45 12.08 -29.47
CA ILE A 388 -14.97 11.73 -28.15
C ILE A 388 -13.80 11.20 -27.32
N VAL A 389 -13.45 11.91 -26.24
CA VAL A 389 -12.41 11.49 -25.29
C VAL A 389 -13.03 10.54 -24.27
N ILE A 390 -12.69 9.26 -24.39
CA ILE A 390 -12.85 8.25 -23.34
C ILE A 390 -11.58 8.31 -22.47
N PRO A 391 -11.64 8.52 -21.15
CA PRO A 391 -10.44 8.49 -20.32
C PRO A 391 -9.86 7.07 -20.28
N ARG A 392 -8.65 6.93 -20.80
CA ARG A 392 -7.87 5.69 -20.83
C ARG A 392 -7.51 5.24 -19.42
N CYS A 393 -7.90 4.01 -19.11
CA CYS A 393 -7.35 3.21 -18.03
C CYS A 393 -5.92 2.76 -18.41
N SER A 394 -4.99 2.95 -17.47
CA SER A 394 -3.67 2.32 -17.32
C SER A 394 -2.43 2.91 -18.04
N ARG A 395 -1.33 2.91 -17.24
CA ARG A 395 0.11 2.93 -17.60
C ARG A 395 0.77 4.30 -17.85
N ALA A 396 1.14 4.99 -16.77
CA ALA A 396 2.24 5.96 -16.77
C ALA A 396 2.91 6.06 -15.40
N LEU A 397 3.86 5.17 -15.14
CA LEU A 397 4.95 5.35 -14.17
C LEU A 397 6.22 4.91 -14.88
N LEU A 398 6.87 5.83 -15.62
CA LEU A 398 8.30 5.87 -15.93
C LEU A 398 8.56 6.90 -17.04
N VAL A 399 8.76 8.17 -16.67
CA VAL A 399 9.86 9.00 -17.19
C VAL A 399 10.26 9.96 -16.09
N GLU A 400 11.43 9.68 -15.53
CA GLU A 400 12.24 10.50 -14.66
C GLU A 400 12.56 11.85 -15.36
N LYS A 401 12.15 12.97 -14.77
CA LYS A 401 12.60 14.30 -15.21
C LYS A 401 13.35 15.01 -14.09
N LEU A 402 14.66 14.93 -14.24
CA LEU A 402 15.75 15.65 -13.60
C LEU A 402 15.37 16.98 -12.94
N ARG A 403 15.49 17.05 -11.61
CA ARG A 403 15.84 18.26 -10.86
C ARG A 403 17.10 17.97 -10.03
N PRO A 404 18.00 18.93 -9.85
CA PRO A 404 19.35 18.66 -9.38
C PRO A 404 19.35 18.15 -7.94
N LYS A 405 20.01 17.00 -7.74
CA LYS A 405 20.28 16.37 -6.44
C LYS A 405 21.11 17.32 -5.57
N ARG A 406 20.47 18.03 -4.64
CA ARG A 406 21.12 18.32 -3.35
C ARG A 406 20.88 17.11 -2.46
N LYS A 407 21.95 16.39 -2.12
CA LYS A 407 21.93 15.31 -1.10
C LYS A 407 21.36 15.90 0.20
N ARG A 408 20.07 15.72 0.45
CA ARG A 408 19.45 15.91 1.76
C ARG A 408 19.32 14.54 2.40
N SER A 409 19.89 14.38 3.59
CA SER A 409 19.88 13.13 4.34
C SER A 409 18.44 12.68 4.63
N ALA A 410 18.21 11.37 4.71
CA ALA A 410 16.92 10.78 5.10
C ALA A 410 16.40 11.26 6.46
N LEU A 411 17.29 11.83 7.28
CA LEU A 411 16.93 12.61 8.47
C LEU A 411 16.14 13.86 8.04
N SER A 412 16.64 14.76 7.19
CA SER A 412 15.92 15.99 6.83
C SER A 412 14.46 15.83 6.39
N ALA A 413 14.09 14.72 5.72
CA ALA A 413 12.71 14.43 5.32
C ALA A 413 11.80 13.98 6.49
N ARG A 414 12.34 13.21 7.45
CA ARG A 414 11.63 12.79 8.68
C ARG A 414 11.34 13.93 9.65
N TRP A 415 12.02 15.07 9.52
CA TRP A 415 11.94 16.18 10.46
C TRP A 415 11.06 17.32 9.95
N MET A 416 10.82 17.40 8.63
CA MET A 416 9.80 18.30 8.05
C MET A 416 8.38 17.88 8.42
N THR A 417 8.11 16.58 8.57
CA THR A 417 6.83 16.12 9.12
C THR A 417 6.66 16.58 10.56
N TRP A 418 7.70 16.52 11.39
CA TRP A 418 7.63 16.93 12.81
C TRP A 418 7.41 18.44 13.06
N SER A 419 7.83 19.30 12.14
CA SER A 419 7.64 20.75 12.29
C SER A 419 6.20 21.20 12.06
N CYS A 420 5.41 20.46 11.27
CA CYS A 420 3.95 20.63 11.19
C CYS A 420 3.23 20.12 12.44
N TRP A 421 3.79 19.14 13.14
CA TRP A 421 3.18 18.47 14.30
C TRP A 421 3.18 19.31 15.59
N ILE A 422 4.06 20.30 15.69
CA ILE A 422 4.20 21.17 16.89
C ILE A 422 3.16 22.30 16.95
N ARG A 423 2.27 22.43 15.93
CA ARG A 423 1.22 23.46 15.86
C ARG A 423 -0.18 23.00 16.30
N LEU A 424 -0.36 21.72 16.64
CA LEU A 424 -1.50 21.20 17.42
C LEU A 424 -1.08 21.08 18.90
#